data_AF-A0A3E1P7U3-F1
#
_entry.id   AF-A0A3E1P7U3-F1
#
_cell.length_a   1.000
_cell.length_b   1.000
_cell.length_c   1.000
_cell.angle_alpha   90.00
_cell.angle_beta   90.00
_cell.angle_gamma   90.00
#
_symmetry.space_group_name_H-M   'P 1'
#
loop_
_entity.id
_entity.type
_entity.pdbx_description
1 polymer ?
#
loop_
_entity_poly.entity_id
_entity_poly.type
_entity_poly.pdbx_seq_one_letter_code
_entity_poly.pdbx_strand_id
1 'polypeptide(L)'
;MKLVKITAKEQKEVINLYIMELYTFLMQFRGGTYISQVESKNLSEATTLWVKQLKIEEIKHLGEKGQIEMIKEAENFELFALKSLKNIWFFCFGIKAGFIMVNVVKTDNK
;
A
#
# COMPACT_ATOMS: atom_id res chain seq x y z
N MET A 1 28.60 25.41 18.33
CA MET A 1 27.80 24.27 17.83
C MET A 1 28.79 23.16 17.43
N LYS A 2 28.84 22.02 18.14
CA LYS A 2 29.75 20.92 17.81
C LYS A 2 29.12 20.07 16.72
N LEU A 3 29.84 19.86 15.62
CA LEU A 3 29.47 18.88 14.58
C LEU A 3 29.60 17.48 15.16
N VAL A 4 28.47 16.78 15.31
CA VAL A 4 28.43 15.36 15.65
C VAL A 4 28.80 14.59 14.39
N LYS A 5 29.90 13.84 14.43
CA LYS A 5 30.28 12.93 13.35
C LYS A 5 29.41 11.67 13.46
N ILE A 6 28.39 11.58 12.62
CA ILE A 6 27.58 10.38 12.44
C ILE A 6 28.28 9.41 11.49
N THR A 7 28.19 8.12 11.81
CA THR A 7 28.74 7.03 11.01
C THR A 7 27.95 6.83 9.71
N ALA A 8 28.57 6.20 8.70
CA ALA A 8 27.89 5.89 7.43
C ALA A 8 26.64 5.01 7.60
N LYS A 9 26.60 4.16 8.64
CA LYS A 9 25.42 3.36 8.99
C LYS A 9 24.28 4.24 9.50
N GLU A 10 24.56 5.13 10.44
CA GLU A 10 23.57 6.06 11.00
C GLU A 10 23.05 7.02 9.92
N GLN A 11 23.91 7.48 9.01
CA GLN A 11 23.48 8.28 7.86
C GLN A 11 22.52 7.50 6.95
N LYS A 12 22.80 6.21 6.68
CA LYS A 12 21.94 5.37 5.83
C LYS A 12 20.58 5.07 6.49
N GLU A 13 20.57 4.84 7.80
CA GLU A 13 19.32 4.70 8.57
C GLU A 13 18.50 6.00 8.56
N VAL A 14 19.14 7.16 8.76
CA VAL A 14 18.46 8.46 8.68
C VAL A 14 17.89 8.72 7.29
N ILE A 15 18.64 8.41 6.22
CA ILE A 15 18.17 8.57 4.83
C ILE A 15 16.98 7.63 4.55
N ASN A 16 17.04 6.38 5.01
CA ASN A 16 15.94 5.42 4.86
C ASN A 16 14.64 5.87 5.56
N LEU A 17 14.69 6.76 6.56
CA LEU A 17 13.49 7.33 7.17
C LEU A 17 12.76 8.35 6.27
N TYR A 18 13.45 8.88 5.25
CA TYR A 18 12.95 9.87 4.30
C TYR A 18 12.75 9.33 2.89
N ILE A 19 13.30 8.16 2.55
CA ILE A 19 13.03 7.53 1.24
C ILE A 19 11.58 7.06 1.21
N MET A 20 10.82 7.67 0.29
CA MET A 20 9.51 7.18 -0.08
C MET A 20 9.66 6.24 -1.28
N GLU A 21 8.86 5.20 -1.26
CA GLU A 21 8.82 4.16 -2.29
C GLU A 21 7.45 4.21 -2.96
N LEU A 22 7.41 3.96 -4.26
CA LEU A 22 6.16 3.96 -5.01
C LEU A 22 5.54 2.56 -4.97
N TYR A 23 4.31 2.48 -4.47
CA TYR A 23 3.52 1.26 -4.44
C TYR A 23 2.34 1.38 -5.39
N THR A 24 2.23 0.43 -6.31
CA THR A 24 1.11 0.30 -7.25
C THR A 24 0.17 -0.79 -6.77
N PHE A 25 -1.10 -0.45 -6.61
CA PHE A 25 -2.15 -1.35 -6.15
C PHE A 25 -3.06 -1.71 -7.33
N LEU A 26 -3.12 -3.00 -7.67
CA LEU A 26 -4.00 -3.54 -8.69
C LEU A 26 -5.14 -4.28 -7.99
N MET A 27 -6.26 -3.59 -7.83
CA MET A 27 -7.44 -4.07 -7.13
C MET A 27 -8.43 -4.70 -8.11
N GLN A 28 -8.84 -5.94 -7.83
CA GLN A 28 -9.97 -6.61 -8.45
C GLN A 28 -11.19 -6.54 -7.54
N PHE A 29 -12.30 -6.02 -8.05
CA PHE A 29 -13.56 -5.95 -7.34
C PHE A 29 -14.74 -6.03 -8.32
N ARG A 30 -15.65 -6.98 -8.10
CA ARG A 30 -16.89 -7.16 -8.89
C ARG A 30 -16.69 -7.13 -10.42
N GLY A 31 -15.62 -7.78 -10.89
CA GLY A 31 -15.29 -7.87 -12.31
C GLY A 31 -14.59 -6.65 -12.90
N GLY A 32 -14.37 -5.59 -12.12
CA GLY A 32 -13.54 -4.45 -12.50
C GLY A 32 -12.09 -4.58 -12.01
N THR A 33 -11.18 -3.95 -12.74
CA THR A 33 -9.77 -3.76 -12.36
C THR A 33 -9.52 -2.27 -12.15
N TYR A 34 -9.02 -1.93 -10.96
CA TYR A 34 -8.77 -0.55 -10.54
C TYR A 34 -7.31 -0.44 -10.12
N ILE A 35 -6.60 0.53 -10.69
CA ILE A 35 -5.18 0.71 -10.47
C ILE A 35 -4.95 2.10 -9.91
N SER A 36 -4.27 2.18 -8.78
CA SER A 36 -3.82 3.44 -8.19
C SER A 36 -2.45 3.28 -7.56
N GLN A 37 -1.79 4.40 -7.29
CA GLN A 37 -0.45 4.41 -6.72
C GLN A 37 -0.41 5.31 -5.49
N VAL A 38 0.44 4.95 -4.53
CA VAL A 38 0.77 5.80 -3.39
C VAL A 38 2.27 5.75 -3.13
N GLU A 39 2.82 6.87 -2.67
CA GLU A 39 4.17 6.94 -2.15
C GLU A 39 4.16 6.74 -0.63
N SER A 40 5.03 5.87 -0.14
CA SER A 40 5.10 5.59 1.29
C SER A 40 6.45 4.99 1.69
N LYS A 41 6.79 5.04 2.98
CA LYS A 41 8.07 4.53 3.49
C LYS A 41 8.17 3.01 3.44
N ASN A 42 7.04 2.33 3.59
CA ASN A 42 6.98 0.87 3.66
C ASN A 42 5.62 0.35 3.20
N LEU A 43 5.55 -0.96 2.94
CA LEU A 43 4.35 -1.62 2.41
C LEU A 43 3.13 -1.51 3.32
N SER A 44 3.31 -1.60 4.63
CA SER A 44 2.21 -1.52 5.60
C SER A 44 1.58 -0.12 5.59
N GLU A 45 2.42 0.91 5.69
CA GLU A 45 1.98 2.31 5.60
C GLU A 45 1.36 2.63 4.23
N ALA A 46 1.93 2.10 3.14
CA ALA A 46 1.38 2.22 1.79
C ALA A 46 -0.04 1.65 1.71
N THR A 47 -0.28 0.49 2.32
CA THR A 47 -1.57 -0.19 2.28
C THR A 47 -2.65 0.61 3.01
N THR A 48 -2.34 1.10 4.22
CA THR A 48 -3.25 1.97 4.97
C THR A 48 -3.52 3.29 4.25
N LEU A 49 -2.49 3.88 3.63
CA LEU A 49 -2.62 5.12 2.87
C LEU A 49 -3.47 4.92 1.62
N TRP A 50 -3.25 3.82 0.89
CA TRP A 50 -3.98 3.48 -0.31
C TRP A 50 -5.49 3.38 -0.07
N VAL A 51 -5.92 2.68 0.98
CA VAL A 51 -7.36 2.57 1.31
C VAL A 51 -7.98 3.94 1.59
N LYS A 52 -7.26 4.81 2.30
CA LYS A 52 -7.72 6.17 2.67
C LYS A 52 -7.80 7.10 1.46
N GLN A 53 -6.93 6.93 0.47
CA GLN A 53 -6.85 7.77 -0.73
C GLN A 53 -7.60 7.19 -1.94
N LEU A 54 -8.25 6.04 -1.77
CA LEU A 54 -8.99 5.38 -2.83
C LEU A 54 -10.13 6.28 -3.32
N LYS A 55 -10.14 6.59 -4.62
CA LYS A 55 -11.21 7.34 -5.28
C LYS A 55 -12.41 6.44 -5.54
N ILE A 56 -13.22 6.23 -4.52
CA ILE A 56 -14.34 5.28 -4.55
C ILE A 56 -15.42 5.65 -5.57
N GLU A 57 -15.54 6.92 -5.94
CA GLU A 57 -16.42 7.42 -6.98
C GLU A 57 -16.10 6.84 -8.38
N GLU A 58 -14.86 6.42 -8.60
CA GLU A 58 -14.42 5.76 -9.84
C GLU A 58 -14.64 4.23 -9.81
N ILE A 59 -14.99 3.67 -8.64
CA ILE A 59 -15.10 2.23 -8.40
C ILE A 59 -16.56 1.81 -8.36
N LYS A 60 -17.00 1.16 -9.44
CA LYS A 60 -18.38 0.68 -9.54
C LYS A 60 -18.73 -0.23 -8.36
N HIS A 61 -19.88 0.05 -7.75
CA HIS A 61 -20.45 -0.70 -6.64
C HIS A 61 -19.67 -0.63 -5.31
N LEU A 62 -18.66 0.23 -5.19
CA LEU A 62 -17.98 0.52 -3.93
C LEU A 62 -18.37 1.92 -3.46
N GLY A 63 -19.16 2.00 -2.40
CA GLY A 63 -19.53 3.28 -1.78
C GLY A 63 -18.79 3.54 -0.47
N GLU A 64 -19.05 4.69 0.15
CA GLU A 64 -18.42 5.14 1.40
C GLU A 64 -18.45 4.09 2.52
N LYS A 65 -19.56 3.37 2.67
CA LYS A 65 -19.68 2.30 3.67
C LYS A 65 -18.66 1.19 3.43
N GLY A 66 -18.44 0.82 2.18
CA GLY A 66 -17.41 -0.15 1.79
C GLY A 66 -16.03 0.37 2.11
N GLN A 67 -15.74 1.65 1.83
CA GLN A 67 -14.47 2.26 2.20
C GLN A 67 -14.23 2.27 3.71
N ILE A 68 -15.24 2.58 4.52
CA ILE A 68 -15.13 2.55 5.98
C ILE A 68 -14.83 1.14 6.48
N GLU A 69 -15.45 0.10 5.91
CA GLU A 69 -15.11 -1.30 6.20
C GLU A 69 -13.65 -1.60 5.82
N MET A 70 -13.21 -1.18 4.64
CA MET A 70 -11.81 -1.34 4.21
C MET A 70 -10.82 -0.65 5.16
N ILE A 71 -11.11 0.57 5.60
CA ILE A 71 -10.24 1.35 6.50
C ILE A 71 -10.08 0.64 7.86
N LYS A 72 -11.16 0.04 8.37
CA LYS A 72 -11.13 -0.69 9.65
C LYS A 72 -10.26 -1.95 9.58
N GLU A 73 -10.23 -2.60 8.42
CA GLU A 73 -9.47 -3.83 8.22
C GLU A 73 -8.03 -3.60 7.74
N ALA A 74 -7.69 -2.39 7.29
CA ALA A 74 -6.42 -2.09 6.64
C ALA A 74 -5.18 -2.46 7.47
N GLU A 75 -5.24 -2.27 8.80
CA GLU A 75 -4.15 -2.60 9.71
C GLU A 75 -3.99 -4.12 9.93
N ASN A 76 -5.03 -4.90 9.60
CA ASN A 76 -5.08 -6.35 9.78
C ASN A 76 -4.85 -7.13 8.48
N PHE A 77 -4.60 -6.45 7.36
CA PHE A 77 -4.38 -7.15 6.09
C PHE A 77 -3.12 -8.01 6.14
N GLU A 78 -3.32 -9.31 5.95
CA GLU A 78 -2.22 -10.26 5.76
C GLU A 78 -1.65 -10.11 4.35
N LEU A 79 -0.46 -9.51 4.27
CA LEU A 79 0.26 -9.27 3.02
C LEU A 79 1.16 -10.46 2.69
N PHE A 80 0.78 -11.23 1.69
CA PHE A 80 1.52 -12.40 1.24
C PHE A 80 2.53 -12.03 0.16
N ALA A 81 3.82 -12.13 0.45
CA ALA A 81 4.85 -12.03 -0.57
C ALA A 81 4.69 -13.16 -1.59
N LEU A 82 4.61 -12.82 -2.88
CA LEU A 82 4.45 -13.83 -3.92
C LEU A 82 5.79 -14.55 -4.16
N LYS A 83 5.74 -15.89 -4.10
CA LYS A 83 6.95 -16.72 -4.29
C LYS A 83 7.57 -16.45 -5.66
N SER A 84 8.90 -16.41 -5.70
CA SER A 84 9.69 -16.20 -6.91
C SER A 84 9.58 -14.82 -7.56
N LEU A 85 8.78 -13.91 -7.00
CA LEU A 85 8.66 -12.52 -7.45
C LEU A 85 9.29 -11.59 -6.42
N LYS A 86 10.04 -10.59 -6.89
CA LYS A 86 10.59 -9.54 -6.04
C LYS A 86 9.62 -8.38 -6.00
N ASN A 87 9.46 -7.77 -4.82
CA ASN A 87 8.69 -6.54 -4.64
C ASN A 87 7.20 -6.66 -5.02
N ILE A 88 6.64 -7.88 -4.94
CA ILE A 88 5.23 -8.12 -5.23
C ILE A 88 4.59 -8.86 -4.06
N TRP A 89 3.46 -8.33 -3.62
CA TRP A 89 2.63 -8.90 -2.57
C TRP A 89 1.20 -9.04 -3.03
N PHE A 90 0.45 -9.89 -2.35
CA PHE A 90 -0.97 -10.11 -2.56
C PHE A 90 -1.70 -10.08 -1.22
N PHE A 91 -2.90 -9.51 -1.21
CA PHE A 91 -3.84 -9.69 -0.12
C PHE A 91 -5.27 -9.70 -0.64
N CYS A 92 -6.18 -10.26 0.14
CA CYS A 92 -7.59 -10.31 -0.19
C CYS A 92 -8.43 -10.28 1.08
N PHE A 93 -9.62 -9.71 0.99
CA PHE A 93 -10.55 -9.61 2.10
C PHE A 93 -11.98 -9.42 1.60
N GLY A 94 -12.94 -9.75 2.46
CA GLY A 94 -14.36 -9.56 2.20
C GLY A 94 -14.89 -8.31 2.88
N ILE A 95 -15.71 -7.55 2.16
CA ILE A 95 -16.60 -6.54 2.72
C ILE A 95 -18.05 -6.94 2.40
N LYS A 96 -19.03 -6.27 3.00
CA LYS A 96 -20.46 -6.55 2.70
C LYS A 96 -20.79 -6.40 1.21
N ALA A 97 -20.12 -5.47 0.54
CA ALA A 97 -20.32 -5.22 -0.89
C ALA A 97 -19.64 -6.28 -1.78
N GLY A 98 -18.81 -7.17 -1.27
CA GLY A 98 -18.18 -8.23 -2.06
C GLY A 98 -16.75 -8.53 -1.65
N PHE A 99 -16.07 -9.33 -2.47
CA PHE A 99 -14.70 -9.76 -2.23
C PHE A 99 -13.71 -8.90 -3.02
N ILE A 100 -12.65 -8.46 -2.36
CA ILE A 100 -11.59 -7.62 -2.91
C ILE A 100 -10.30 -8.44 -2.94
N MET A 101 -9.60 -8.40 -4.07
CA MET A 101 -8.27 -8.99 -4.23
C MET A 101 -7.32 -7.92 -4.73
N VAL A 102 -6.12 -7.84 -4.16
CA VAL A 102 -5.18 -6.77 -4.47
C VAL A 102 -3.80 -7.34 -4.66
N ASN A 103 -3.17 -7.02 -5.79
CA ASN A 103 -1.72 -7.17 -5.95
C ASN A 103 -1.06 -5.82 -5.68
N VAL A 104 0.02 -5.84 -4.91
CA VAL A 104 0.81 -4.65 -4.61
C VAL A 104 2.19 -4.82 -5.23
N VAL A 105 2.60 -3.86 -6.03
CA VAL A 105 3.91 -3.84 -6.68
C VAL A 105 4.68 -2.64 -6.16
N LYS A 106 5.81 -2.88 -5.50
CA LYS A 106 6.78 -1.81 -5.17
C LYS A 106 7.67 -1.58 -6.39
N THR A 107 7.70 -0.36 -6.88
CA THR A 107 8.53 0.10 -8.00
C THR A 107 9.53 1.15 -7.53
N ASP A 108 10.70 1.16 -8.15
CA ASP A 108 11.74 2.15 -7.88
C ASP A 108 11.32 3.51 -8.45
N ASN A 109 11.30 4.55 -7.62
CA ASN A 109 11.15 5.94 -8.06
C ASN A 109 12.54 6.41 -8.52
N LYS A 110 12.89 6.13 -9.78
CA LYS A 110 14.14 6.61 -10.38
C LYS A 110 14.25 8.14 -10.31
#